data_AF-A0A2K8SD62-F1
#
_entry.id   AF-A0A2K8SD62-F1
#
_cell.length_a   1.000
_cell.length_b   1.000
_cell.length_c   1.000
_cell.angle_alpha   90.00
_cell.angle_beta   90.00
_cell.angle_gamma   90.00
#
_symmetry.space_group_name_H-M   'P 1'
#
loop_
_entity.id
_entity.type
_entity.pdbx_description
1 polymer ?
#
loop_
_entity_poly.entity_id
_entity_poly.type
_entity_poly.pdbx_seq_one_letter_code
_entity_poly.pdbx_strand_id
1 'polypeptide(L)'
;MKDIFKILDELLKNIIPVEIKYVFKEKYETDQKYEFILLIEKRDSILFKDKKTENLAESITNICNSQASTFSKKIAIDLEVLESYA
;
A
#
# COMPACT_ATOMS: atom_id res chain seq x y z
N MET A 1 -14.64 3.29 -5.51
CA MET A 1 -13.15 3.32 -5.58
C MET A 1 -12.50 4.67 -5.26
N LYS A 2 -12.78 5.75 -6.02
CA LYS A 2 -11.99 7.01 -5.99
C LYS A 2 -11.83 7.68 -4.62
N ASP A 3 -12.86 7.71 -3.78
CA ASP A 3 -12.76 8.33 -2.45
C ASP A 3 -11.85 7.53 -1.50
N ILE A 4 -11.92 6.19 -1.56
CA ILE A 4 -11.06 5.30 -0.78
C ILE A 4 -9.61 5.43 -1.24
N PHE A 5 -9.40 5.52 -2.55
CA PHE A 5 -8.07 5.77 -3.10
C PHE A 5 -7.44 7.05 -2.53
N LYS A 6 -8.20 8.15 -2.48
CA LYS A 6 -7.71 9.41 -1.90
C LYS A 6 -7.37 9.29 -0.41
N ILE A 7 -8.25 8.65 0.37
CA ILE A 7 -8.02 8.45 1.81
C ILE A 7 -6.75 7.63 2.02
N LEU A 8 -6.57 6.55 1.26
CA LEU A 8 -5.38 5.71 1.35
C LEU A 8 -4.14 6.46 0.87
N ASP A 9 -4.21 7.23 -0.22
CA ASP A 9 -3.10 8.04 -0.72
C ASP A 9 -2.64 9.07 0.33
N GLU A 10 -3.56 9.75 1.01
CA GLU A 10 -3.25 10.66 2.12
C GLU A 10 -2.67 9.93 3.33
N LEU A 11 -3.22 8.76 3.69
CA LEU A 11 -2.68 7.95 4.77
C LEU A 11 -1.24 7.50 4.47
N LEU A 12 -0.97 7.07 3.24
CA LEU A 12 0.38 6.69 2.80
C LEU A 12 1.34 7.87 2.87
N LYS A 13 0.92 9.08 2.47
CA LYS A 13 1.75 10.30 2.56
C LYS A 13 2.12 10.67 4.01
N ASN A 14 1.30 10.28 4.98
CA ASN A 14 1.58 10.53 6.40
C ASN A 14 2.43 9.45 7.06
N ILE A 15 2.41 8.22 6.53
CA ILE A 15 3.12 7.06 7.11
C ILE A 15 4.48 6.83 6.42
N ILE A 16 4.52 6.95 5.10
CA ILE A 16 5.74 6.71 4.32
C ILE A 16 6.64 7.94 4.42
N PRO A 17 7.92 7.78 4.83
CA PRO A 17 8.89 8.87 4.82
C PRO A 17 8.97 9.57 3.46
N VAL A 18 9.02 10.90 3.48
CA VAL A 18 9.04 11.77 2.28
C VAL A 18 10.22 11.46 1.34
N GLU A 19 11.28 10.86 1.86
CA GLU A 19 12.50 10.49 1.13
C GLU A 19 12.29 9.28 0.19
N ILE A 20 11.28 8.46 0.46
CA ILE A 20 10.97 7.25 -0.29
C ILE A 20 10.11 7.62 -1.50
N LYS A 21 10.60 7.29 -2.68
CA LYS A 21 9.82 7.44 -3.91
C LYS A 21 8.91 6.23 -4.08
N TYR A 22 7.61 6.50 -4.15
CA TYR A 22 6.61 5.48 -4.42
C TYR A 22 5.55 5.99 -5.40
N VAL A 23 4.87 5.05 -6.04
CA VAL A 23 3.69 5.32 -6.87
C VAL A 23 2.55 4.45 -6.37
N PHE A 24 1.47 5.07 -5.93
CA PHE A 24 0.26 4.37 -5.50
C PHE A 24 -0.81 4.48 -6.59
N LYS A 25 -1.42 3.34 -6.98
CA LYS A 25 -2.42 3.27 -8.05
C LYS A 25 -3.57 2.32 -7.71
N GLU A 26 -4.74 2.63 -8.24
CA GLU A 26 -5.89 1.72 -8.27
C GLU A 26 -5.60 0.57 -9.26
N LYS A 27 -5.86 -0.68 -8.86
CA LYS A 27 -5.70 -1.86 -9.72
C LYS A 27 -7.05 -2.28 -10.31
N TYR A 28 -7.94 -2.79 -9.47
CA TYR A 28 -9.33 -3.08 -9.81
C TYR A 28 -10.19 -3.19 -8.54
N GLU A 29 -11.49 -3.00 -8.70
CA GLU A 29 -12.49 -3.18 -7.64
C GLU A 29 -13.31 -4.43 -7.94
N THR A 30 -13.51 -5.26 -6.92
CA THR A 30 -14.44 -6.39 -6.96
C THR A 30 -15.57 -6.16 -5.96
N ASP A 31 -16.58 -7.03 -5.93
CA ASP A 31 -17.63 -6.99 -4.92
C ASP A 31 -17.11 -7.12 -3.48
N GLN A 32 -15.96 -7.77 -3.27
CA GLN A 32 -15.43 -8.09 -1.94
C GLN A 32 -14.17 -7.31 -1.54
N LYS A 33 -13.42 -6.77 -2.50
CA LYS A 33 -12.15 -6.10 -2.24
C LYS A 33 -11.87 -4.91 -3.16
N TYR A 34 -11.19 -3.92 -2.61
CA TYR A 34 -10.51 -2.87 -3.34
C TYR A 34 -9.03 -3.23 -3.46
N GLU A 35 -8.53 -3.36 -4.69
CA GLU A 35 -7.11 -3.65 -4.94
C GLU A 35 -6.35 -2.44 -5.42
N PHE A 36 -5.18 -2.26 -4.81
CA PHE A 36 -4.25 -1.18 -5.09
C PHE A 36 -2.86 -1.75 -5.36
N ILE A 37 -2.07 -1.01 -6.12
CA ILE A 37 -0.66 -1.29 -6.33
C ILE A 37 0.15 -0.18 -5.69
N LEU A 38 1.14 -0.58 -4.89
CA LEU A 38 2.19 0.29 -4.38
C LEU A 38 3.50 -0.09 -5.07
N LEU A 39 3.96 0.76 -5.98
CA LEU A 39 5.27 0.63 -6.61
C LEU A 39 6.33 1.38 -5.81
N ILE A 40 7.44 0.72 -5.51
CA ILE A 40 8.59 1.31 -4.82
C ILE A 40 9.90 1.03 -5.56
N GLU A 41 10.93 1.84 -5.32
CA GLU A 41 12.26 1.56 -5.85
C GLU A 41 12.93 0.41 -5.10
N LYS A 42 13.77 -0.37 -5.81
CA LYS A 42 14.50 -1.51 -5.22
C LYS A 42 15.34 -1.15 -4.00
N ARG A 43 15.91 0.06 -3.96
CA ARG A 43 16.71 0.55 -2.82
C ARG A 43 15.90 0.66 -1.52
N ASP A 44 14.60 0.91 -1.62
CA ASP A 44 13.69 1.08 -0.48
C ASP A 44 12.94 -0.22 -0.14
N SER A 45 13.16 -1.29 -0.91
CA SER A 45 12.46 -2.56 -0.74
C SER A 45 12.62 -3.20 0.63
N ILE A 46 13.73 -2.92 1.34
CA ILE A 46 13.96 -3.42 2.69
C ILE A 46 12.83 -2.96 3.63
N LEU A 47 12.38 -1.71 3.54
CA LEU A 47 11.33 -1.17 4.42
C LEU A 47 9.96 -1.82 4.18
N PHE A 48 9.76 -2.42 3.01
CA PHE A 48 8.49 -3.02 2.57
C PHE A 48 8.58 -4.53 2.29
N LYS A 49 9.72 -5.19 2.57
CA LYS A 49 9.88 -6.64 2.36
C LYS A 49 10.64 -7.34 3.48
N ASP A 50 11.11 -6.65 4.50
CA ASP A 50 11.84 -7.32 5.57
C ASP A 50 10.94 -8.34 6.28
N LYS A 51 11.40 -9.59 6.37
CA LYS A 51 10.65 -10.70 6.97
C LYS A 51 10.80 -10.75 8.49
N LYS A 52 11.68 -9.95 9.09
CA LYS A 52 11.96 -9.97 10.53
C LYS A 52 11.19 -8.93 11.32
N THR A 53 10.73 -7.87 10.67
CA THR A 53 9.91 -6.79 11.22
C THR A 53 8.68 -6.64 10.35
N GLU A 54 7.52 -6.51 10.96
CA GLU A 54 6.23 -6.34 10.29
C GLU A 54 6.36 -5.47 9.03
N ASN A 55 6.01 -6.04 7.88
CA ASN A 55 6.19 -5.39 6.59
C ASN A 55 5.29 -4.16 6.54
N LEU A 56 5.85 -2.98 6.23
CA LEU A 56 5.10 -1.71 6.22
C LEU A 56 3.84 -1.78 5.33
N ALA A 57 3.92 -2.47 4.18
CA ALA A 57 2.77 -2.71 3.31
C ALA A 57 1.71 -3.61 3.96
N GLU A 58 2.14 -4.62 4.72
CA GLU A 58 1.27 -5.53 5.45
C GLU A 58 0.63 -4.83 6.65
N SER A 59 1.39 -4.05 7.44
CA SER A 59 0.86 -3.26 8.55
C SER A 59 -0.17 -2.25 8.08
N ILE A 60 0.07 -1.53 6.97
CA ILE A 60 -0.93 -0.63 6.38
C ILE A 60 -2.18 -1.41 5.96
N THR A 61 -2.00 -2.54 5.28
CA THR A 61 -3.12 -3.41 4.86
C THR A 61 -3.92 -3.91 6.07
N ASN A 62 -3.25 -4.28 7.15
CA ASN A 62 -3.86 -4.75 8.39
C ASN A 62 -4.61 -3.63 9.12
N ILE A 63 -4.06 -2.41 9.17
CA ILE A 63 -4.77 -1.24 9.71
C ILE A 63 -6.04 -0.99 8.91
N CYS A 64 -5.95 -1.01 7.58
CA CYS A 64 -7.08 -0.79 6.69
C CYS A 64 -8.13 -1.90 6.80
N ASN A 65 -7.76 -3.12 7.16
CA ASN A 65 -8.70 -4.24 7.35
C ASN A 65 -9.01 -4.53 8.83
N SER A 66 -8.54 -3.70 9.74
CA SER A 66 -8.79 -3.87 11.17
C SER A 66 -10.27 -3.70 11.49
N GLN A 67 -10.72 -4.22 12.64
CA GLN A 67 -12.10 -4.06 13.09
C GLN A 67 -12.50 -2.60 13.36
N ALA A 68 -11.51 -1.71 13.53
CA ALA A 68 -11.73 -0.27 13.67
C ALA A 68 -11.95 0.44 12.32
N SER A 69 -11.66 -0.24 11.21
CA SER A 69 -11.81 0.32 9.87
C SER A 69 -13.27 0.31 9.42
N THR A 70 -13.71 1.41 8.82
CA THR A 70 -15.08 1.60 8.33
C THR A 70 -15.26 1.21 6.86
N PHE A 71 -14.25 0.60 6.22
CA PHE A 71 -14.34 0.23 4.82
C PHE A 71 -15.33 -0.91 4.60
N SER A 72 -16.24 -0.74 3.64
CA SER A 72 -17.28 -1.73 3.32
C SER A 72 -16.75 -2.98 2.62
N LYS A 73 -15.53 -2.92 2.06
CA LYS A 73 -14.84 -4.04 1.40
C LYS A 73 -13.41 -4.12 1.91
N LYS A 74 -12.79 -5.30 1.76
CA LYS A 74 -11.39 -5.48 2.16
C LYS A 74 -10.45 -4.65 1.28
N ILE A 75 -9.41 -4.10 1.88
CA ILE A 75 -8.33 -3.42 1.16
C ILE A 75 -7.22 -4.44 0.89
N ALA A 76 -6.74 -4.53 -0.34
CA ALA A 76 -5.57 -5.33 -0.68
C ALA A 76 -4.56 -4.44 -1.41
N ILE A 77 -3.32 -4.44 -0.92
CA ILE A 77 -2.23 -3.65 -1.49
C ILE A 77 -1.17 -4.62 -2.01
N ASP A 78 -1.02 -4.69 -3.33
CA ASP A 78 0.06 -5.40 -3.99
C ASP A 78 1.31 -4.51 -4.02
N LEU A 79 2.41 -5.00 -3.48
CA LEU A 79 3.70 -4.31 -3.53
C LEU A 79 4.50 -4.76 -4.75
N GLU A 80 4.76 -3.83 -5.67
CA GLU A 80 5.65 -4.05 -6.80
C GLU A 80 6.97 -3.30 -6.59
N VAL A 81 8.09 -3.95 -6.91
CA VAL A 81 9.41 -3.34 -6.82
C VAL A 81 9.87 -3.03 -8.23
N LEU A 82 10.10 -1.75 -8.50
CA LEU A 82 10.65 -1.31 -9.78
C LEU A 82 12.13 -1.69 -9.83
N GLU A 83 12.43 -2.74 -10.59
CA GLU A 83 13.80 -3.05 -10.98
C GLU A 83 14.16 -2.14 -12.16
N SER A 84 14.98 -1.12 -11.91
CA SER A 84 15.61 -0.40 -13.02
C SER A 84 16.55 -1.37 -13.72
N TYR A 85 16.19 -1.79 -14.93
CA TYR A 85 17.15 -2.43 -15.84
C TYR A 85 18.22 -1.38 -16.15
N ALA A 86 19.42 -1.61 -15.63
CA ALA A 86 20.63 -0.87 -15.98
C ALA A 86 21.25 -1.47 -17.24
#